data_AF-A0A3D0NDG7-F1
#
_entry.id   AF-A0A3D0NDG7-F1
#
_cell.length_a   1.000
_cell.length_b   1.000
_cell.length_c   1.000
_cell.angle_alpha   90.00
_cell.angle_beta   90.00
_cell.angle_gamma   90.00
#
_symmetry.space_group_name_H-M   'P 1'
#
loop_
_entity.id
_entity.type
_entity.pdbx_description
1 polymer ?
#
loop_
_entity_poly.entity_id
_entity_poly.type
_entity_poly.pdbx_seq_one_letter_code
_entity_poly.pdbx_strand_id
1 'polypeptide(L)'
;MSNIQYFGAVGDGKTDDTEAILHAIEQGDGHVRIPPGTYRITRTIEIDLTATGPFGMTGAAGATTIVMDGAGPAFRFVGTHGGTGDPGSRSDDVIHNERMPILADMKITGTHPEADGVECQKTMQMVFRNLLLTEVRHGIHLV
;
A
#
# COMPACT_ATOMS: atom_id res chain seq x y z
N MET A 1 -8.44 -2.92 13.79
CA MET A 1 -7.70 -1.83 13.14
C MET A 1 -6.27 -1.89 13.62
N SER A 2 -5.36 -2.31 12.74
CA SER A 2 -3.95 -2.49 13.09
C SER A 2 -3.16 -1.20 12.92
N ASN A 3 -2.59 -0.71 14.01
CA ASN A 3 -1.68 0.44 14.02
C ASN A 3 -0.24 -0.07 13.96
N ILE A 4 0.52 0.36 12.95
CA ILE A 4 1.89 -0.14 12.71
C ILE A 4 2.86 0.09 13.88
N GLN A 5 2.62 1.09 14.72
CA GLN A 5 3.44 1.33 15.92
C GLN A 5 3.34 0.19 16.95
N TYR A 6 2.22 -0.54 16.98
CA TYR A 6 2.07 -1.71 17.84
C TYR A 6 2.90 -2.91 17.35
N PHE A 7 3.40 -2.84 16.11
CA PHE A 7 4.25 -3.84 15.47
C PHE A 7 5.72 -3.40 15.40
N GLY A 8 6.08 -2.30 16.09
CA GLY A 8 7.46 -1.84 16.23
C GLY A 8 7.91 -0.74 15.25
N ALA A 9 6.99 -0.17 14.45
CA ALA A 9 7.33 0.94 13.57
C ALA A 9 7.69 2.19 14.38
N VAL A 10 8.82 2.83 14.03
CA VAL A 10 9.38 3.98 14.74
C VAL A 10 8.96 5.29 14.10
N GLY A 11 9.01 5.41 12.78
CA GLY A 11 8.58 6.63 12.07
C GLY A 11 9.52 7.83 12.21
N ASP A 12 10.83 7.59 12.40
CA ASP A 12 11.88 8.61 12.54
C ASP A 12 12.61 8.98 11.23
N GLY A 13 12.23 8.34 10.12
CA GLY A 13 12.81 8.51 8.77
C GLY A 13 14.17 7.82 8.57
N LYS A 14 14.65 7.05 9.55
CA LYS A 14 15.97 6.40 9.53
C LYS A 14 15.87 4.90 9.77
N THR A 15 15.13 4.53 10.80
CA THR A 15 14.86 3.14 11.15
C THR A 15 14.10 2.48 10.00
N ASP A 16 14.48 1.26 9.66
CA ASP A 16 13.78 0.48 8.64
C ASP A 16 12.49 -0.08 9.26
N ASP A 17 11.35 0.50 8.84
CA ASP A 17 10.02 0.17 9.32
C ASP A 17 9.32 -0.91 8.46
N THR A 18 10.02 -1.48 7.47
CA THR A 18 9.45 -2.45 6.50
C THR A 18 8.76 -3.62 7.20
N GLU A 19 9.45 -4.31 8.11
CA GLU A 19 8.90 -5.51 8.78
C GLU A 19 7.70 -5.19 9.68
N ALA A 20 7.73 -4.03 10.35
CA ALA A 20 6.62 -3.61 11.20
C ALA A 20 5.34 -3.36 10.38
N ILE A 21 5.48 -2.80 9.18
CA ILE A 21 4.34 -2.59 8.27
C ILE A 21 3.83 -3.93 7.74
N LEU A 22 4.71 -4.86 7.35
CA LEU A 22 4.32 -6.19 6.88
C LEU A 22 3.58 -6.99 7.96
N HIS A 23 4.10 -7.01 9.19
CA HIS A 23 3.41 -7.67 10.31
C HIS A 23 2.04 -7.06 10.59
N ALA A 24 1.89 -5.74 10.46
CA ALA A 24 0.60 -5.08 10.65
C ALA A 24 -0.44 -5.45 9.58
N ILE A 25 0.02 -5.76 8.36
CA ILE A 25 -0.83 -6.26 7.26
C ILE A 25 -1.22 -7.71 7.54
N GLU A 26 -0.26 -8.56 7.88
CA GLU A 26 -0.48 -9.99 8.11
C GLU A 26 -1.38 -10.27 9.32
N GLN A 27 -1.17 -9.54 10.43
CA GLN A 27 -1.97 -9.67 11.65
C GLN A 27 -3.18 -8.72 11.65
N GLY A 28 -3.43 -8.04 10.54
CA GLY A 28 -4.47 -7.04 10.38
C GLY A 28 -5.87 -7.61 10.20
N ASP A 29 -6.87 -6.76 10.41
CA ASP A 29 -8.29 -7.04 10.16
C ASP A 29 -8.78 -6.39 8.86
N GLY A 30 -7.90 -6.30 7.85
CA GLY A 30 -8.19 -5.65 6.56
C GLY A 30 -8.06 -4.12 6.58
N HIS A 31 -7.69 -3.50 7.70
CA HIS A 31 -7.39 -2.06 7.73
C HIS A 31 -6.15 -1.71 8.55
N VAL A 32 -5.16 -1.10 7.89
CA VAL A 32 -3.91 -0.63 8.48
C VAL A 32 -3.91 0.89 8.64
N ARG A 33 -3.56 1.38 9.83
CA ARG A 33 -3.37 2.80 10.12
C ARG A 33 -1.90 3.12 10.28
N ILE A 34 -1.45 4.14 9.56
CA ILE A 34 -0.10 4.71 9.66
C ILE A 34 -0.19 6.05 10.40
N PRO A 35 0.30 6.15 11.64
CA PRO A 35 0.28 7.40 12.40
C PRO A 35 1.15 8.50 11.78
N PRO A 36 1.10 9.73 12.32
CA PRO A 36 2.06 10.77 11.96
C PRO A 36 3.50 10.27 12.10
N GLY A 37 4.38 10.65 11.17
CA GLY A 37 5.78 10.21 11.17
C GLY A 37 6.34 10.04 9.76
N THR A 38 7.64 9.76 9.69
CA THR A 38 8.34 9.43 8.44
C THR A 38 8.83 7.99 8.53
N TYR A 39 8.27 7.09 7.75
CA TYR A 39 8.57 5.66 7.82
C TYR A 39 9.43 5.28 6.62
N ARG A 40 10.65 4.82 6.89
CA ARG A 40 11.58 4.38 5.84
C ARG A 40 11.35 2.90 5.59
N ILE A 41 11.17 2.55 4.31
CA ILE A 41 11.10 1.17 3.86
C ILE A 41 12.23 0.91 2.87
N THR A 42 12.83 -0.27 2.92
CA THR A 42 14.00 -0.63 2.09
C THR A 42 13.67 -1.64 1.00
N ARG A 43 12.45 -2.16 0.99
CA ARG A 43 11.90 -3.05 -0.04
C ARG A 43 10.40 -2.86 -0.17
N THR A 44 9.84 -3.32 -1.29
CA THR A 44 8.41 -3.26 -1.56
C THR A 44 7.57 -3.91 -0.45
N ILE A 45 6.54 -3.20 0.00
CA ILE A 45 5.46 -3.74 0.80
C ILE A 45 4.44 -4.37 -0.15
N GLU A 46 4.38 -5.70 -0.17
CA GLU A 46 3.46 -6.44 -1.02
C GLU A 46 2.17 -6.76 -0.27
N ILE A 47 1.03 -6.51 -0.93
CA ILE A 47 -0.31 -6.76 -0.42
C ILE A 47 -0.99 -7.72 -1.39
N ASP A 48 -1.07 -8.99 -0.99
CA ASP A 48 -1.83 -10.02 -1.69
C ASP A 48 -3.31 -9.90 -1.29
N LEU A 49 -4.14 -9.46 -2.24
CA LEU A 49 -5.58 -9.24 -2.02
C LEU A 49 -6.36 -10.57 -1.90
N THR A 50 -5.80 -11.68 -2.39
CA THR A 50 -6.40 -13.02 -2.21
C THR A 50 -6.24 -13.50 -0.77
N ALA A 51 -5.13 -13.13 -0.12
CA ALA A 51 -4.84 -13.49 1.27
C ALA A 51 -5.47 -12.51 2.27
N THR A 52 -5.43 -11.21 1.97
CA THR A 52 -5.89 -10.16 2.89
C THR A 52 -7.39 -9.89 2.80
N GLY A 53 -8.03 -10.20 1.68
CA GLY A 53 -9.42 -9.83 1.42
C GLY A 53 -9.60 -8.31 1.31
N PRO A 54 -10.76 -7.76 1.73
CA PRO A 54 -11.01 -6.33 1.58
C PRO A 54 -10.00 -5.51 2.40
N PHE A 55 -9.20 -4.70 1.70
CA PHE A 55 -8.03 -4.06 2.31
C PHE A 55 -8.05 -2.53 2.21
N GLY A 56 -7.68 -1.86 3.29
CA GLY A 56 -7.44 -0.41 3.32
C GLY A 56 -6.21 -0.02 4.13
N MET A 57 -5.49 0.98 3.66
CA MET A 57 -4.37 1.58 4.38
C MET A 57 -4.50 3.09 4.39
N THR A 58 -4.49 3.68 5.58
CA THR A 58 -4.70 5.12 5.78
C THR A 58 -3.58 5.75 6.61
N GLY A 59 -3.01 6.83 6.09
CA GLY A 59 -2.10 7.71 6.81
C GLY A 59 -2.82 8.76 7.65
N ALA A 60 -2.06 9.54 8.42
CA ALA A 60 -2.54 10.61 9.26
C ALA A 60 -2.68 11.94 8.49
N ALA A 61 -3.53 11.96 7.46
CA ALA A 61 -4.02 13.17 6.77
C ALA A 61 -2.95 14.24 6.48
N GLY A 62 -1.84 13.84 5.84
CA GLY A 62 -0.74 14.74 5.47
C GLY A 62 0.42 14.79 6.46
N ALA A 63 0.29 14.17 7.65
CA ALA A 63 1.37 14.05 8.63
C ALA A 63 2.18 12.74 8.49
N THR A 64 1.80 11.87 7.55
CA THR A 64 2.48 10.61 7.27
C THR A 64 3.30 10.70 5.99
N THR A 65 4.58 10.34 6.07
CA THR A 65 5.47 10.17 4.92
C THR A 65 6.02 8.75 4.89
N ILE A 66 5.97 8.11 3.72
CA ILE A 66 6.69 6.88 3.41
C ILE A 66 7.90 7.25 2.57
N VAL A 67 9.07 6.73 2.92
CA VAL A 67 10.32 6.89 2.17
C VAL A 67 10.71 5.54 1.60
N MET A 68 10.61 5.39 0.28
CA MET A 68 11.08 4.22 -0.44
C MET A 68 12.58 4.33 -0.71
N ASP A 69 13.36 3.68 0.14
CA ASP A 69 14.82 3.64 0.12
C ASP A 69 15.36 2.33 -0.47
N GLY A 70 14.61 1.76 -1.41
CA GLY A 70 14.98 0.57 -2.16
C GLY A 70 14.53 0.67 -3.62
N ALA A 71 14.93 -0.30 -4.43
CA ALA A 71 14.43 -0.43 -5.80
C ALA A 71 12.99 -0.96 -5.83
N GLY A 72 12.21 -0.52 -6.82
CA GLY A 72 10.83 -0.95 -7.04
C GLY A 72 9.79 -0.08 -6.32
N PRO A 73 8.51 -0.49 -6.36
CA PRO A 73 7.42 0.28 -5.77
C PRO A 73 7.44 0.23 -4.24
N ALA A 74 7.08 1.33 -3.60
CA ALA A 74 6.85 1.39 -2.16
C ALA A 74 5.76 0.37 -1.73
N PHE A 75 4.65 0.37 -2.46
CA PHE A 75 3.54 -0.57 -2.26
C PHE A 75 3.19 -1.30 -3.55
N ARG A 76 3.00 -2.61 -3.47
CA ARG A 76 2.46 -3.42 -4.57
C ARG A 76 1.18 -4.10 -4.13
N PHE A 77 0.09 -3.80 -4.83
CA PHE A 77 -1.19 -4.50 -4.66
C PHE A 77 -1.30 -5.58 -5.74
N VAL A 78 -1.48 -6.83 -5.32
CA VAL A 78 -1.60 -7.98 -6.20
C VAL A 78 -3.01 -8.56 -6.08
N GLY A 79 -3.77 -8.49 -7.16
CA GLY A 79 -5.08 -9.12 -7.28
C GLY A 79 -5.14 -10.11 -8.45
N THR A 80 -6.36 -10.57 -8.73
CA THR A 80 -6.66 -11.57 -9.76
C THR A 80 -7.73 -11.09 -10.75
N HIS A 81 -8.14 -9.81 -10.70
CA HIS A 81 -9.15 -9.27 -11.60
C HIS A 81 -8.72 -9.38 -13.07
N GLY A 82 -9.28 -10.36 -13.78
CA GLY A 82 -9.14 -10.57 -15.22
C GLY A 82 -10.38 -10.19 -16.04
N GLY A 83 -11.41 -9.65 -15.38
CA GLY A 83 -12.67 -9.26 -16.00
C GLY A 83 -12.66 -7.83 -16.57
N THR A 84 -13.86 -7.27 -16.76
CA THR A 84 -14.08 -5.92 -17.31
C THR A 84 -15.00 -5.07 -16.43
N GLY A 85 -15.47 -3.94 -16.98
CA GLY A 85 -16.55 -3.13 -16.40
C GLY A 85 -17.88 -3.89 -16.24
N ASP A 86 -18.10 -4.97 -16.99
CA ASP A 86 -19.29 -5.83 -16.90
C ASP A 86 -19.28 -6.63 -15.58
N PRO A 87 -20.30 -6.48 -14.71
CA PRO A 87 -20.42 -7.25 -13.49
C PRO A 87 -20.34 -8.77 -13.69
N GLY A 88 -20.87 -9.30 -14.81
CA GLY A 88 -20.89 -10.74 -15.08
C GLY A 88 -19.53 -11.33 -15.49
N SER A 89 -18.53 -10.49 -15.74
CA SER A 89 -17.19 -10.91 -16.20
C SER A 89 -16.19 -11.13 -15.07
N ARG A 90 -16.60 -10.95 -13.81
CA ARG A 90 -15.74 -11.00 -12.62
C ARG A 90 -16.03 -12.25 -11.80
N SER A 91 -15.01 -12.84 -11.19
CA SER A 91 -15.20 -13.94 -10.24
C SER A 91 -15.79 -13.45 -8.92
N ASP A 92 -16.46 -14.37 -8.20
CA ASP A 92 -17.01 -14.08 -6.87
C ASP A 92 -15.91 -13.61 -5.89
N ASP A 93 -14.73 -14.22 -5.92
CA ASP A 93 -13.59 -13.80 -5.09
C ASP A 93 -13.18 -12.35 -5.36
N VAL A 94 -13.15 -11.95 -6.63
CA VAL A 94 -12.77 -10.59 -7.01
C VAL A 94 -13.82 -9.58 -6.55
N ILE A 95 -15.11 -9.94 -6.65
CA ILE A 95 -16.24 -9.11 -6.23
C ILE A 95 -16.28 -8.97 -4.71
N HIS A 96 -16.00 -10.03 -3.95
CA HIS A 96 -16.21 -10.05 -2.51
C HIS A 96 -14.95 -9.72 -1.70
N ASN A 97 -13.80 -10.21 -2.13
CA ASN A 97 -12.56 -10.16 -1.37
C ASN A 97 -11.59 -9.09 -1.89
N GLU A 98 -11.42 -8.96 -3.21
CA GLU A 98 -10.37 -8.09 -3.76
C GLU A 98 -10.87 -6.69 -4.15
N ARG A 99 -12.14 -6.39 -3.88
CA ARG A 99 -12.79 -5.16 -4.32
C ARG A 99 -12.31 -3.92 -3.58
N MET A 100 -12.15 -2.85 -4.33
CA MET A 100 -11.91 -1.49 -3.82
C MET A 100 -10.81 -1.40 -2.74
N PRO A 101 -9.59 -1.91 -2.97
CA PRO A 101 -8.52 -1.67 -2.02
C PRO A 101 -8.24 -0.16 -1.94
N ILE A 102 -7.94 0.33 -0.74
CA ILE A 102 -7.78 1.77 -0.48
C ILE A 102 -6.35 2.05 -0.02
N LEU A 103 -5.70 3.05 -0.64
CA LEU A 103 -4.50 3.68 -0.11
C LEU A 103 -4.74 5.18 0.01
N ALA A 104 -4.60 5.73 1.22
CA ALA A 104 -4.99 7.10 1.47
C ALA A 104 -4.13 7.89 2.46
N ASP A 105 -4.23 9.21 2.36
CA ASP A 105 -3.89 10.19 3.40
C ASP A 105 -2.40 10.24 3.79
N MET A 106 -1.50 10.02 2.82
CA MET A 106 -0.05 9.99 3.02
C MET A 106 0.75 10.55 1.84
N LYS A 107 1.98 10.96 2.14
CA LYS A 107 3.03 11.21 1.15
C LYS A 107 3.86 9.95 0.94
N ILE A 108 4.26 9.66 -0.30
CA ILE A 108 5.28 8.65 -0.64
C ILE A 108 6.37 9.35 -1.45
N THR A 109 7.63 9.15 -1.06
CA THR A 109 8.80 9.73 -1.71
C THR A 109 9.89 8.69 -1.89
N GLY A 110 10.66 8.75 -2.97
CA GLY A 110 11.81 7.88 -3.20
C GLY A 110 13.14 8.53 -2.79
N THR A 111 14.09 7.71 -2.36
CA THR A 111 15.52 8.06 -2.19
C THR A 111 16.45 7.19 -3.03
N HIS A 112 15.92 6.13 -3.65
CA HIS A 112 16.63 5.26 -4.58
C HIS A 112 16.30 5.63 -6.04
N PRO A 113 17.27 5.59 -6.99
CA PRO A 113 17.02 5.95 -8.40
C PRO A 113 15.94 5.11 -9.10
N GLU A 114 15.74 3.87 -8.62
CA GLU A 114 14.72 2.94 -9.11
C GLU A 114 13.48 2.85 -8.19
N ALA A 115 13.31 3.80 -7.25
CA ALA A 115 12.13 3.84 -6.41
C ALA A 115 10.89 4.24 -7.22
N ASP A 116 9.82 3.47 -7.07
CA ASP A 116 8.48 3.76 -7.59
C ASP A 116 7.51 3.98 -6.41
N GLY A 117 6.37 4.61 -6.68
CA GLY A 117 5.32 4.86 -5.69
C GLY A 117 4.48 3.61 -5.45
N VAL A 118 3.45 3.41 -6.28
CA VAL A 118 2.51 2.30 -6.12
C VAL A 118 2.38 1.51 -7.41
N GLU A 119 2.44 0.19 -7.31
CA GLU A 119 2.12 -0.74 -8.38
C GLU A 119 0.82 -1.47 -8.08
N CYS A 120 -0.03 -1.63 -9.09
CA CYS A 120 -1.27 -2.37 -9.00
C CYS A 120 -1.31 -3.42 -10.11
N GLN A 121 -1.31 -4.69 -9.72
CA GLN A 121 -1.42 -5.81 -10.64
C GLN A 121 -2.82 -6.38 -10.55
N LYS A 122 -3.59 -6.29 -11.65
CA LYS A 122 -4.95 -6.88 -11.74
C LYS A 122 -5.85 -6.55 -10.54
N THR A 123 -5.84 -5.29 -10.09
CA THR A 123 -6.69 -4.84 -8.98
C THR A 123 -8.09 -4.45 -9.46
N MET A 124 -9.11 -4.72 -8.65
CA MET A 124 -10.47 -4.28 -8.93
C MET A 124 -10.76 -2.95 -8.25
N GLN A 125 -10.85 -1.88 -9.03
CA GLN A 125 -11.29 -0.56 -8.57
C GLN A 125 -10.43 0.01 -7.42
N MET A 126 -9.10 -0.04 -7.55
CA MET A 126 -8.18 0.58 -6.60
C MET A 126 -8.53 2.05 -6.33
N VAL A 127 -8.59 2.44 -5.05
CA VAL A 127 -8.92 3.80 -4.62
C VAL A 127 -7.70 4.47 -4.02
N PHE A 128 -7.28 5.56 -4.65
CA PHE A 128 -6.25 6.45 -4.14
C PHE A 128 -6.91 7.73 -3.63
N ARG A 129 -6.68 8.09 -2.36
CA ARG A 129 -7.29 9.28 -1.75
C ARG A 129 -6.24 10.13 -1.05
N ASN A 130 -6.16 11.42 -1.40
CA ASN A 130 -5.28 12.38 -0.73
C ASN A 130 -3.81 11.90 -0.66
N LEU A 131 -3.28 11.40 -1.78
CA LEU A 131 -1.89 10.97 -1.89
C LEU A 131 -1.03 12.06 -2.52
N LEU A 132 0.19 12.19 -2.00
CA LEU A 132 1.28 12.90 -2.68
C LEU A 132 2.38 11.90 -3.03
N LEU A 133 2.66 11.74 -4.31
CA LEU A 133 3.73 10.88 -4.84
C LEU A 133 4.78 11.80 -5.47
N THR A 134 6.03 11.74 -5.03
CA THR A 134 7.10 12.64 -5.51
C THR A 134 8.45 11.95 -5.45
N GLU A 135 9.43 12.40 -6.23
CA GLU A 135 10.79 11.82 -6.24
C GLU A 135 10.81 10.30 -6.47
N VAL A 136 9.92 9.81 -7.33
CA VAL A 136 9.82 8.41 -7.75
C VAL A 136 9.78 8.35 -9.28
N ARG A 137 10.28 7.26 -9.86
CA ARG A 137 10.30 7.07 -11.32
C ARG A 137 8.88 6.89 -11.88
N HIS A 138 8.06 6.05 -11.25
CA HIS A 138 6.64 5.93 -11.52
C HIS A 138 5.82 6.23 -10.26
N GLY A 139 4.86 7.15 -10.34
CA GLY A 139 3.96 7.47 -9.22
C GLY A 139 2.97 6.34 -8.96
N ILE A 140 2.05 6.12 -9.90
CA ILE A 140 1.10 4.99 -9.89
C ILE A 140 1.30 4.23 -11.19
N HIS A 141 1.54 2.92 -11.09
CA HIS A 141 1.73 2.03 -12.22
C HIS A 141 0.67 0.93 -12.19
N LEU A 142 -0.15 0.85 -13.24
CA LEU A 142 -1.19 -0.16 -13.40
C LEU A 142 -0.70 -1.20 -14.40
N VAL A 143 -0.71 -2.48 -14.01
CA VAL A 143 -0.16 -3.62 -14.77
C VAL A 143 -1.22 -4.71 -14.97
#